data_AF-A0A7J4UKZ0-F1
#
_entry.id   AF-A0A7J4UKZ0-F1
#
_cell.length_a   1.000
_cell.length_b   1.000
_cell.length_c   1.000
_cell.angle_alpha   90.00
_cell.angle_beta   90.00
_cell.angle_gamma   90.00
#
_symmetry.space_group_name_H-M   'P 1'
#
loop_
_entity.id
_entity.type
_entity.pdbx_description
1 polymer ?
#
loop_
_entity_poly.entity_id
_entity_poly.type
_entity_poly.pdbx_seq_one_letter_code
_entity_poly.pdbx_strand_id
1 'polypeptide(L)' 'MPKKSISSIELAAIVNELQILVKGKVSQIYHQEKKEILFQLHAVGKGKQLLKVIPGKYVCLTTQKNATLRPTGFC' A
#
# COMPACT_ATOMS: atom_id res chain seq x y z
N MET A 1 19.95 -16.93 -3.54
CA MET A 1 19.61 -15.84 -4.49
C MET A 1 18.57 -14.95 -3.85
N PRO A 2 18.66 -13.60 -3.99
CA PRO A 2 17.57 -12.73 -3.56
C PRO A 2 16.33 -12.99 -4.42
N LYS A 3 15.16 -13.03 -3.78
CA LYS A 3 13.88 -13.31 -4.42
C LYS A 3 13.53 -12.19 -5.42
N LYS A 4 13.26 -12.56 -6.67
CA LYS A 4 13.09 -11.61 -7.79
C LYS A 4 11.69 -11.00 -7.88
N SER A 5 10.66 -11.74 -7.46
CA SER A 5 9.25 -11.34 -7.58
C SER A 5 8.39 -12.06 -6.54
N ILE A 6 7.16 -11.57 -6.33
CA ILE A 6 6.14 -12.26 -5.55
C ILE A 6 5.63 -13.47 -6.35
N SER A 7 5.61 -14.65 -5.72
CA SER A 7 5.00 -15.84 -6.28
C SER A 7 3.47 -15.80 -6.15
N SER A 8 2.75 -16.59 -6.96
CA SER A 8 1.28 -16.62 -6.90
C SER A 8 0.73 -17.04 -5.53
N ILE A 9 1.43 -17.93 -4.81
CA ILE A 9 1.03 -18.37 -3.46
C ILE A 9 1.11 -17.21 -2.46
N GLU A 10 2.18 -16.42 -2.54
CA GLU A 10 2.36 -15.26 -1.66
C GLU A 10 1.40 -14.13 -2.02
N LEU A 11 1.12 -13.94 -3.31
CA LEU A 11 0.10 -13.00 -3.75
C LEU A 11 -1.27 -13.39 -3.19
N ALA A 12 -1.63 -14.68 -3.21
CA ALA A 12 -2.87 -15.15 -2.62
C ALA A 12 -2.92 -14.89 -1.11
N ALA A 13 -1.82 -15.12 -0.38
CA ALA A 13 -1.73 -14.79 1.05
C ALA A 13 -1.90 -13.28 1.29
N ILE A 14 -1.22 -12.43 0.52
CA ILE A 14 -1.32 -10.97 0.60
C ILE A 14 -2.76 -10.50 0.33
N VAL A 15 -3.44 -11.05 -0.68
CA VAL A 15 -4.83 -10.72 -1.00
C VAL A 15 -5.76 -11.09 0.17
N ASN A 16 -5.52 -12.22 0.83
CA ASN A 16 -6.27 -12.65 2.00
C ASN A 16 -6.04 -11.71 3.20
N GLU A 17 -4.81 -11.29 3.46
CA GLU A 17 -4.49 -10.33 4.52
C GLU A 17 -5.15 -8.97 4.27
N LEU A 18 -5.12 -8.49 3.03
CA LEU A 18 -5.68 -7.19 2.65
C LEU A 18 -7.21 -7.16 2.63
N GLN A 19 -7.91 -8.29 2.84
CA GLN A 19 -9.38 -8.31 2.97
C GLN A 19 -9.89 -7.38 4.08
N ILE A 20 -9.09 -7.12 5.12
CA ILE A 20 -9.47 -6.19 6.19
C ILE A 20 -9.69 -4.75 5.69
N LEU A 21 -9.19 -4.42 4.50
CA LEU A 21 -9.32 -3.10 3.88
C LEU A 21 -10.59 -2.97 3.02
N VAL A 22 -11.29 -4.08 2.74
CA VAL A 22 -12.51 -4.08 1.92
C VAL A 22 -13.58 -3.23 2.60
N LYS A 23 -14.29 -2.41 1.80
CA LYS A 23 -15.22 -1.35 2.26
C LYS A 23 -14.57 -0.21 3.06
N GLY A 24 -13.24 -0.21 3.19
CA GLY A 24 -12.50 0.92 3.74
C GLY A 24 -12.57 2.14 2.83
N LYS A 25 -12.49 3.34 3.43
CA LYS A 25 -12.49 4.61 2.68
C LYS A 25 -11.06 5.12 2.53
N VAL A 26 -10.62 5.40 1.30
CA VAL A 26 -9.36 6.11 1.07
C VAL A 26 -9.50 7.55 1.52
N SER A 27 -8.61 7.99 2.39
CA SER A 27 -8.61 9.34 2.97
C SER A 27 -7.56 10.24 2.34
N GLN A 28 -6.36 9.70 2.07
CA GLN A 28 -5.26 10.43 1.45
C GLN A 28 -4.42 9.48 0.59
N ILE A 29 -3.81 10.04 -0.45
CA ILE A 29 -2.88 9.34 -1.35
C ILE A 29 -1.58 10.14 -1.34
N TYR A 30 -0.45 9.45 -1.19
CA TYR A 30 0.87 10.03 -1.33
C TYR A 30 1.63 9.28 -2.42
N HIS A 31 2.43 9.99 -3.19
CA HIS A 31 3.35 9.42 -4.15
C HIS A 31 4.74 9.97 -3.89
N GLN A 32 5.65 9.07 -3.50
CA GLN A 32 7.05 9.41 -3.32
C GLN A 32 7.86 8.91 -4.50
N GLU A 33 8.70 9.80 -5.05
CA GLU A 33 9.78 9.50 -5.99
C GLU A 33 9.52 8.38 -7.02
N LYS A 34 8.52 8.59 -7.91
CA LYS A 34 8.22 7.78 -9.11
C LYS A 34 8.03 6.26 -8.92
N LYS A 35 8.16 5.72 -7.70
CA LYS A 35 8.32 4.27 -7.48
C LYS A 35 7.46 3.72 -6.35
N GLU A 36 6.83 4.57 -5.56
CA GLU A 36 5.93 4.11 -4.50
C GLU A 36 4.69 4.99 -4.35
N ILE A 37 3.57 4.33 -4.07
CA ILE A 37 2.29 4.96 -3.74
C ILE A 37 1.89 4.48 -2.35
N LEU A 38 1.48 5.41 -1.51
CA LEU A 38 0.98 5.14 -0.17
C LEU A 38 -0.47 5.60 -0.07
N PHE A 39 -1.37 4.67 0.21
CA PHE A 39 -2.77 4.95 0.49
C PHE A 39 -2.99 4.99 1.99
N GLN A 40 -3.49 6.12 2.49
CA GLN A 40 -4.05 6.18 3.83
C GLN A 40 -5.54 5.93 3.74
N LEU A 41 -6.02 4.94 4.49
CA LEU A 41 -7.42 4.48 4.43
C LEU A 41 -7.96 4.19 5.82
N HIS A 42 -9.26 4.40 5.98
CA HIS A 42 -10.00 4.05 7.19
C HIS A 42 -10.74 2.74 6.95
N ALA A 43 -10.19 1.64 7.49
CA ALA A 43 -10.76 0.31 7.41
C ALA A 43 -11.87 0.14 8.46
N VAL A 44 -12.98 -0.48 8.05
CA VAL A 44 -14.15 -0.68 8.93
C VAL A 44 -13.75 -1.57 10.11
N GLY A 45 -13.94 -1.08 11.34
CA GLY A 45 -13.58 -1.81 12.57
C GLY A 45 -12.07 -1.93 12.86
N LYS A 46 -11.20 -1.39 11.99
CA LYS A 46 -9.73 -1.41 12.16
C LYS A 46 -9.09 -0.01 12.20
N GLY A 47 -9.87 1.03 11.94
CA GLY A 47 -9.41 2.41 11.98
C GLY A 47 -8.44 2.75 10.85
N LYS A 48 -7.49 3.63 11.13
CA LYS A 48 -6.51 4.11 10.15
C LYS A 48 -5.50 3.01 9.79
N GLN A 49 -5.32 2.79 8.49
CA GLN A 49 -4.35 1.89 7.90
C GLN A 49 -3.56 2.61 6.81
N LEU A 50 -2.31 2.20 6.60
CA LEU A 50 -1.49 2.67 5.48
C LEU A 50 -1.12 1.48 4.59
N LEU A 51 -1.52 1.53 3.33
CA LEU A 51 -1.21 0.54 2.31
C LEU A 51 -0.13 1.10 1.39
N LYS A 52 1.03 0.46 1.36
CA LYS A 52 2.15 0.81 0.49
C LYS A 52 2.16 -0.10 -0.72
N VAL A 53 2.25 0.51 -1.90
CA VAL A 53 2.35 -0.17 -3.20
C VAL A 53 3.65 0.24 -3.86
N ILE A 54 4.50 -0.73 -4.16
CA ILE A 54 5.70 -0.56 -4.99
C ILE A 54 5.46 -1.36 -6.28
N PRO A 55 5.10 -0.69 -7.39
CA PRO A 55 4.76 -1.36 -8.65
C PRO A 55 5.84 -2.35 -9.10
N GLY A 56 5.41 -3.55 -9.50
CA GLY A 56 6.30 -4.61 -9.95
C GLY A 56 7.17 -5.27 -8.85
N LYS A 57 7.04 -4.85 -7.58
CA LYS A 57 7.79 -5.42 -6.45
C LYS A 57 6.89 -6.04 -5.40
N TYR A 58 6.12 -5.22 -4.67
CA TYR A 58 5.25 -5.69 -3.58
C TYR A 58 4.19 -4.69 -3.14
N VAL A 59 3.21 -5.21 -2.39
CA VAL A 59 2.18 -4.44 -1.69
C VAL A 59 2.11 -4.92 -0.24
N CYS A 60 2.04 -3.99 0.72
CA CYS A 60 1.99 -4.33 2.14
C CYS A 60 1.36 -3.23 3.00
N LEU A 61 0.86 -3.61 4.17
CA LEU A 61 0.53 -2.66 5.23
C LEU A 61 1.81 -2.13 5.87
N THR A 62 1.83 -0.85 6.21
CA THR A 62 2.99 -0.19 6.81
C THR A 62 2.55 0.75 7.95
N THR A 63 3.45 1.01 8.88
CA THR A 63 3.30 2.09 9.87
C THR A 63 4.12 3.32 9.48
N GLN A 64 5.07 3.15 8.54
CA GLN A 64 5.91 4.22 8.06
C GLN A 64 5.13 5.10 7.09
N LYS A 65 5.05 6.39 7.44
CA LYS A 65 4.53 7.44 6.60
C LYS A 65 5.70 8.34 6.21
N ASN A 66 6.43 7.92 5.20
CA ASN A 66 7.30 8.84 4.49
C ASN A 66 6.37 9.53 3.48
N ALA A 67 6.10 10.82 3.69
CA ALA A 67 5.29 11.61 2.77
C ALA A 67 6.11 12.82 2.33
N THR A 68 6.20 13.06 1.02
CA THR A 68 6.78 14.29 0.50
C THR A 68 5.80 15.44 0.72
N LEU A 69 6.32 16.62 1.07
CA LEU A 69 5.49 17.80 1.36
C LEU A 69 4.77 18.34 0.11
N ARG A 70 5.28 18.06 -1.09
CA ARG A 70 4.66 18.45 -2.36
C ARG A 70 4.14 17.23 -3.12
N PRO A 71 2.89 17.28 -3.61
CA PRO A 71 2.39 16.28 -4.55
C PRO A 71 3.17 16.39 -5.86
N THR A 72 3.45 15.25 -6.47
CA THR A 72 3.97 15.17 -7.84
C THR A 72 2.81 15.29 -8.83
N GLY A 73 3.03 15.64 -10.10
CA GLY A 73 1.95 15.69 -11.11
C GLY A 73 1.23 14.36 -11.43
N PHE A 74 1.66 13.24 -10.84
CA PHE A 74 0.94 11.97 -10.88
C PHE A 74 -0.16 11.87 -9.80
N CYS A 75 -0.08 12.69 -8.75
CA CYS A 75 -1.02 12.75 -7.63
C CYS A 75 -1.93 13.97 -7.73
#